data_AF-Z4WZI5-F1
#
_entry.id   AF-Z4WZI5-F1
#
_cell.length_a   1.000
_cell.length_b   1.000
_cell.length_c   1.000
_cell.angle_alpha   90.00
_cell.angle_beta   90.00
_cell.angle_gamma   90.00
#
_symmetry.space_group_name_H-M   'P 1'
#
loop_
_entity.id
_entity.type
_entity.pdbx_description
1 polymer ?
#
loop_
_entity_poly.entity_id
_entity_poly.type
_entity_poly.pdbx_seq_one_letter_code
_entity_poly.pdbx_strand_id
1 'polypeptide(L)'
;MPQLDPIKPAFCKSITSLLPDEAEALLASLETEPIVSVRFNRRKPCETFVPFHCRGLVPWSNGLGHYLSERPSFTADPLWHSGGYYVQEASSMLLSHIAPYLGEEPLKALDLCAAPGGKSTLLLDLLPPESALVSNEIIRSRAQVLAENLLKWGAATFLVTSTEPRTLGKLKQTFDLILVDAPCSGEGMFRKDNEARTQWSEELVRQCAERQRSILEDIWPALRPGGLLVYSTCTFNRLENEDMVQFILDELGAEALPLGDLPPAVTPSALVDFPCYRMMPHRTEGEGLFLALLRKRGENEPSIYRKASKGKPQTPTQPPQEVSAWLCPEKREHLVWQRPSEDLIVAMPPRVAQLADELKSYKIPILTAGVQVAEAKGRDFLPHPALALSEYRSPDAFPSVELSHEEAIRYLAREAISLPEATPRGWVLVHYKGLALGFMKHLGTRSNNLYPQAWRIRHPEQIRSLIEAK
;
A
#
# COMPACT_ATOMS: atom_id res chain seq x y z
N MET A 1 15.78 -9.39 -21.19
CA MET A 1 15.80 -9.40 -19.72
C MET A 1 17.24 -9.51 -19.24
N PRO A 2 17.59 -9.02 -18.04
CA PRO A 2 18.89 -9.37 -17.46
C PRO A 2 19.02 -10.89 -17.37
N GLN A 3 20.20 -11.40 -17.71
CA GLN A 3 20.51 -12.81 -17.54
C GLN A 3 20.48 -13.11 -16.04
N LEU A 4 19.59 -14.01 -15.61
CA LEU A 4 19.52 -14.46 -14.22
C LEU A 4 20.66 -15.45 -13.96
N ASP A 5 21.30 -15.31 -12.80
CA ASP A 5 22.25 -16.25 -12.25
C ASP A 5 21.56 -17.60 -12.02
N PRO A 6 22.31 -18.71 -12.13
CA PRO A 6 21.74 -20.03 -11.90
C PRO A 6 21.26 -20.17 -10.45
N ILE A 7 20.14 -20.89 -10.28
CA ILE A 7 19.62 -21.24 -8.95
C ILE A 7 20.67 -22.10 -8.22
N LYS A 8 20.93 -21.77 -6.95
CA LYS A 8 22.01 -22.42 -6.18
C LYS A 8 21.66 -23.90 -5.89
N PRO A 9 22.62 -24.85 -5.99
CA PRO A 9 22.37 -26.26 -5.71
C PRO A 9 21.82 -26.54 -4.30
N ALA A 10 22.23 -25.76 -3.31
CA ALA A 10 21.71 -25.86 -1.94
C ALA A 10 20.22 -25.51 -1.86
N PHE A 11 19.74 -24.55 -2.65
CA PHE A 11 18.31 -24.23 -2.74
C PHE A 11 17.54 -25.36 -3.41
N CYS A 12 18.07 -25.92 -4.51
CA CYS A 12 17.42 -27.07 -5.16
C CYS A 12 17.25 -28.23 -4.16
N LYS A 13 18.31 -28.54 -3.40
CA LYS A 13 18.26 -29.58 -2.36
C LYS A 13 17.25 -29.26 -1.26
N SER A 14 17.14 -28.01 -0.81
CA SER A 14 16.17 -27.63 0.23
C SER A 14 14.73 -27.79 -0.27
N ILE A 15 14.44 -27.38 -1.50
CA ILE A 15 13.12 -27.56 -2.13
C ILE A 15 12.77 -29.05 -2.31
N THR A 16 13.72 -29.87 -2.79
CA THR A 16 13.53 -31.32 -2.90
C THR A 16 13.25 -31.98 -1.55
N SER A 17 13.89 -31.51 -0.48
CA SER A 17 13.61 -32.03 0.87
C SER A 17 12.27 -31.54 1.42
N LEU A 18 11.83 -30.34 1.04
CA LEU A 18 10.61 -29.71 1.56
C LEU A 18 9.35 -30.29 0.89
N LEU A 19 9.37 -30.44 -0.44
CA LEU A 19 8.24 -30.86 -1.26
C LEU A 19 8.72 -31.87 -2.32
N PRO A 20 9.08 -33.11 -1.93
CA PRO A 20 9.74 -34.07 -2.83
C PRO A 20 8.93 -34.35 -4.10
N ASP A 21 7.60 -34.44 -3.99
CA ASP A 21 6.72 -34.77 -5.12
C ASP A 21 6.48 -33.59 -6.07
N GLU A 22 6.71 -32.34 -5.62
CA GLU A 22 6.45 -31.13 -6.39
C GLU A 22 7.73 -30.38 -6.79
N ALA A 23 8.89 -30.80 -6.28
CA ALA A 23 10.15 -30.07 -6.38
C ALA A 23 10.61 -29.84 -7.83
N GLU A 24 10.50 -30.85 -8.70
CA GLU A 24 10.87 -30.72 -10.10
C GLU A 24 10.03 -29.65 -10.81
N ALA A 25 8.71 -29.68 -10.63
CA ALA A 25 7.79 -28.71 -11.21
C ALA A 25 8.03 -27.30 -10.67
N LEU A 26 8.25 -27.16 -9.35
CA LEU A 26 8.57 -25.89 -8.72
C LEU A 26 9.88 -25.30 -9.27
N LEU A 27 10.97 -26.07 -9.28
CA LEU A 27 12.26 -25.60 -9.78
C LEU A 27 12.20 -25.23 -11.27
N ALA A 28 11.51 -26.01 -12.09
CA ALA A 28 11.29 -25.68 -13.50
C ALA A 28 10.51 -24.36 -13.67
N SER A 29 9.48 -24.12 -12.84
CA SER A 29 8.70 -22.87 -12.90
C SER A 29 9.52 -21.62 -12.57
N LEU A 30 10.56 -21.74 -11.73
CA LEU A 30 11.43 -20.62 -11.37
C LEU A 30 12.34 -20.14 -12.50
N GLU A 31 12.47 -20.92 -13.58
CA GLU A 31 13.20 -20.54 -14.79
C GLU A 31 12.27 -19.97 -15.89
N THR A 32 10.98 -19.75 -15.59
CA THR A 32 10.01 -19.18 -16.52
C THR A 32 9.86 -17.67 -16.37
N GLU A 33 9.43 -17.01 -17.45
CA GLU A 33 9.14 -15.56 -17.50
C GLU A 33 8.16 -15.12 -16.40
N PRO A 34 8.48 -14.09 -15.59
CA PRO A 34 7.65 -13.66 -14.47
C PRO A 34 6.29 -13.14 -14.90
N ILE A 35 5.30 -13.31 -14.02
CA ILE A 35 3.93 -12.89 -14.29
C ILE A 35 3.74 -11.45 -13.82
N VAL A 36 3.01 -10.69 -14.64
CA VAL A 36 2.70 -9.29 -14.37
C VAL A 36 1.21 -9.13 -14.17
N SER A 37 0.86 -8.43 -13.09
CA SER A 37 -0.52 -8.14 -12.71
C SER A 37 -0.62 -6.73 -12.14
N VAL A 38 -1.85 -6.23 -12.18
CA VAL A 38 -2.25 -4.94 -11.58
C VAL A 38 -3.50 -5.16 -10.74
N ARG A 39 -3.73 -4.26 -9.78
CA ARG A 39 -4.98 -4.17 -9.03
C ARG A 39 -5.61 -2.81 -9.27
N PHE A 40 -6.84 -2.79 -9.79
CA PHE A 40 -7.55 -1.53 -10.01
C PHE A 40 -8.01 -0.91 -8.70
N ASN A 41 -8.00 0.44 -8.67
CA ASN A 41 -8.53 1.21 -7.56
C ASN A 41 -10.04 1.36 -7.73
N ARG A 42 -10.82 0.67 -6.89
CA ARG A 42 -12.29 0.71 -6.93
C ARG A 42 -12.91 2.11 -6.83
N ARG A 43 -12.18 3.09 -6.28
CA ARG A 43 -12.61 4.49 -6.12
C ARG A 43 -12.25 5.37 -7.31
N LYS A 44 -11.42 4.88 -8.24
CA LYS A 44 -10.90 5.61 -9.40
C LYS A 44 -11.04 4.74 -10.65
N PRO A 45 -12.27 4.54 -11.14
CA PRO A 45 -12.50 3.63 -12.26
C PRO A 45 -11.72 4.07 -13.50
N CYS A 46 -10.82 3.21 -13.98
CA CYS A 46 -10.01 3.46 -15.18
C CYS A 46 -9.81 2.24 -16.08
N GLU A 47 -10.50 1.14 -15.79
CA GLU A 47 -10.33 -0.16 -16.46
C GLU A 47 -10.52 -0.09 -17.97
N THR A 48 -11.47 0.72 -18.44
CA THR A 48 -11.75 0.91 -19.88
C THR A 48 -10.74 1.80 -20.59
N PHE A 49 -9.81 2.40 -19.85
CA PHE A 49 -8.95 3.48 -20.31
C PHE A 49 -7.46 3.12 -20.30
N VAL A 50 -7.07 2.00 -19.68
CA VAL A 50 -5.68 1.57 -19.61
C VAL A 50 -5.09 1.24 -20.98
N PRO A 51 -3.79 1.49 -21.21
CA PRO A 51 -3.14 1.28 -22.50
C PRO A 51 -2.64 -0.17 -22.70
N PHE A 52 -3.00 -1.10 -21.82
CA PHE A 52 -2.55 -2.49 -21.83
C PHE A 52 -3.70 -3.48 -21.83
N HIS A 53 -3.47 -4.67 -22.38
CA HIS A 53 -4.47 -5.73 -22.43
C HIS A 53 -4.45 -6.58 -21.15
N CYS A 54 -5.61 -6.71 -20.52
CA CYS A 54 -5.82 -7.63 -19.40
C CYS A 54 -6.25 -9.00 -19.95
N ARG A 55 -5.44 -10.04 -19.72
CA ARG A 55 -5.73 -11.39 -20.21
C ARG A 55 -6.76 -12.16 -19.40
N GLY A 56 -7.00 -11.73 -18.15
CA GLY A 56 -7.93 -12.38 -17.25
C GLY A 56 -7.85 -11.84 -15.82
N LEU A 57 -8.80 -12.26 -14.99
CA LEU A 57 -8.84 -11.92 -13.57
C LEU A 57 -7.86 -12.77 -12.75
N VAL A 58 -7.31 -12.17 -11.70
CA VAL A 58 -6.60 -12.89 -10.64
C VAL A 58 -7.67 -13.56 -9.75
N PRO A 59 -7.74 -14.91 -9.68
CA PRO A 59 -8.88 -15.62 -9.09
C PRO A 59 -9.17 -15.33 -7.61
N TRP A 60 -8.14 -14.94 -6.84
CA TRP A 60 -8.20 -14.68 -5.40
C TRP A 60 -8.14 -13.18 -5.05
N SER A 61 -8.46 -12.30 -6.02
CA SER A 61 -8.35 -10.85 -5.87
C SER A 61 -9.70 -10.13 -5.64
N ASN A 62 -10.78 -10.88 -5.42
CA ASN A 62 -12.15 -10.37 -5.31
C ASN A 62 -12.55 -9.44 -6.48
N GLY A 63 -12.08 -9.77 -7.70
CA GLY A 63 -12.47 -9.10 -8.94
C GLY A 63 -11.71 -7.81 -9.27
N LEU A 64 -10.76 -7.37 -8.44
CA LEU A 64 -9.99 -6.14 -8.69
C LEU A 64 -8.63 -6.38 -9.35
N GLY A 65 -8.10 -7.60 -9.25
CA GLY A 65 -6.80 -7.99 -9.79
C GLY A 65 -6.90 -8.52 -11.21
N HIS A 66 -6.01 -8.07 -12.09
CA HIS A 66 -5.94 -8.51 -13.48
C HIS A 66 -4.53 -8.92 -13.86
N TYR A 67 -4.41 -10.03 -14.58
CA TYR A 67 -3.19 -10.41 -15.27
C TYR A 67 -3.02 -9.61 -16.55
N LEU A 68 -1.78 -9.25 -16.87
CA LEU A 68 -1.44 -8.60 -18.12
C LEU A 68 -0.85 -9.60 -19.10
N SER A 69 -1.06 -9.37 -20.41
CA SER A 69 -0.40 -10.17 -21.46
C SER A 69 1.10 -9.88 -21.57
N GLU A 70 1.50 -8.67 -21.23
CA GLU A 70 2.89 -8.21 -21.27
C GLU A 70 3.12 -7.12 -20.22
N ARG A 71 4.39 -6.78 -19.95
CA ARG A 71 4.75 -5.71 -19.02
C ARG A 71 4.84 -4.37 -19.77
N PRO A 72 3.87 -3.44 -19.61
CA PRO A 72 3.99 -2.11 -20.20
C PRO A 72 4.97 -1.24 -19.39
N SER A 73 5.34 -0.08 -19.96
CA SER A 73 5.97 0.99 -19.20
C SER A 73 4.93 1.68 -18.32
N PHE A 74 4.76 1.23 -17.08
CA PHE A 74 3.78 1.82 -16.14
C PHE A 74 4.05 3.30 -15.87
N THR A 75 5.32 3.72 -15.82
CA THR A 75 5.70 5.13 -15.65
C THR A 75 5.20 6.02 -16.79
N ALA A 76 4.98 5.45 -17.98
CA ALA A 76 4.44 6.13 -19.15
C ALA A 76 2.91 6.20 -19.17
N ASP A 77 2.21 5.62 -18.20
CA ASP A 77 0.75 5.70 -18.11
C ASP A 77 0.33 6.76 -17.08
N PRO A 78 -0.28 7.89 -17.50
CA PRO A 78 -0.79 8.87 -16.55
C PRO A 78 -1.82 8.30 -15.56
N LEU A 79 -2.56 7.24 -15.92
CA LEU A 79 -3.53 6.60 -15.01
C LEU A 79 -2.86 5.91 -13.82
N TRP A 80 -1.60 5.49 -13.96
CA TRP A 80 -0.81 4.99 -12.83
C TRP A 80 -0.49 6.13 -11.86
N HIS A 81 -0.09 7.30 -12.38
CA HIS A 81 0.24 8.47 -11.57
C HIS A 81 -0.99 9.08 -10.88
N SER A 82 -2.18 8.96 -11.48
CA SER A 82 -3.45 9.34 -10.84
C SER A 82 -3.93 8.33 -9.79
N GLY A 83 -3.23 7.21 -9.62
CA GLY A 83 -3.58 6.13 -8.68
C GLY A 83 -4.79 5.31 -9.11
N GLY A 84 -5.06 5.21 -10.42
CA GLY A 84 -6.16 4.40 -10.97
C GLY A 84 -5.95 2.89 -10.80
N TYR A 85 -4.70 2.44 -10.70
CA TYR A 85 -4.34 1.06 -10.38
C TYR A 85 -2.98 0.98 -9.68
N TYR A 86 -2.72 -0.15 -9.03
CA TYR A 86 -1.44 -0.49 -8.41
C TYR A 86 -0.79 -1.66 -9.13
N VAL A 87 0.52 -1.57 -9.42
CA VAL A 87 1.29 -2.71 -9.94
C VAL A 87 1.61 -3.64 -8.79
N GLN A 88 0.80 -4.69 -8.61
CA GLN A 88 0.91 -5.61 -7.48
C GLN A 88 1.02 -7.03 -8.01
N GLU A 89 1.93 -7.80 -7.43
CA GLU A 89 2.08 -9.23 -7.68
C GLU A 89 0.79 -9.99 -7.29
N ALA A 90 0.41 -10.97 -8.10
CA ALA A 90 -0.89 -11.63 -8.00
C ALA A 90 -1.07 -12.37 -6.67
N SER A 91 -0.10 -13.19 -6.25
CA SER A 91 -0.18 -13.96 -5.01
C SER A 91 -0.41 -13.06 -3.79
N SER A 92 0.24 -11.89 -3.74
CA SER A 92 0.03 -10.87 -2.69
C SER A 92 -1.41 -10.38 -2.54
N MET A 93 -2.27 -10.58 -3.55
CA MET A 93 -3.69 -10.23 -3.48
C MET A 93 -4.53 -11.23 -2.67
N LEU A 94 -3.96 -12.39 -2.27
CA LEU A 94 -4.61 -13.37 -1.40
C LEU A 94 -5.09 -12.76 -0.07
N LEU A 95 -4.43 -11.69 0.37
CA LEU A 95 -4.84 -10.87 1.52
C LEU A 95 -6.33 -10.45 1.44
N SER A 96 -6.93 -10.36 0.25
CA SER A 96 -8.35 -10.07 0.05
C SER A 96 -9.29 -11.05 0.78
N HIS A 97 -8.83 -12.27 1.05
CA HIS A 97 -9.62 -13.30 1.72
C HIS A 97 -9.73 -13.12 3.24
N ILE A 98 -9.08 -12.11 3.83
CA ILE A 98 -9.31 -11.79 5.25
C ILE A 98 -10.62 -11.01 5.47
N ALA A 99 -11.23 -10.47 4.40
CA ALA A 99 -12.39 -9.59 4.48
C ALA A 99 -13.55 -10.13 5.35
N PRO A 100 -13.92 -11.43 5.29
CA PRO A 100 -14.97 -11.99 6.14
C PRO A 100 -14.71 -11.85 7.66
N TYR A 101 -13.45 -11.68 8.06
CA TYR A 101 -13.04 -11.56 9.46
C TYR A 101 -13.02 -10.11 9.97
N LEU A 102 -13.14 -9.11 9.09
CA LEU A 102 -13.03 -7.70 9.46
C LEU A 102 -14.34 -7.13 10.04
N GLY A 103 -15.48 -7.79 9.80
CA GLY A 103 -16.79 -7.30 10.24
C GLY A 103 -17.19 -5.98 9.58
N GLU A 104 -18.13 -5.27 10.19
CA GLU A 104 -18.65 -3.97 9.70
C GLU A 104 -18.20 -2.78 10.56
N GLU A 105 -17.76 -3.06 11.79
CA GLU A 105 -17.34 -2.03 12.73
C GLU A 105 -15.98 -1.44 12.34
N PRO A 106 -15.78 -0.13 12.49
CA PRO A 106 -14.50 0.49 12.14
C PRO A 106 -13.33 -0.03 12.98
N LEU A 107 -12.20 -0.30 12.32
CA LEU A 107 -11.01 -0.90 12.92
C LEU A 107 -9.83 0.08 12.97
N LYS A 108 -8.93 -0.11 13.95
CA LYS A 108 -7.55 0.36 13.93
C LYS A 108 -6.66 -0.75 13.40
N ALA A 109 -6.12 -0.56 12.21
CA ALA A 109 -5.23 -1.50 11.54
C ALA A 109 -3.79 -0.99 11.48
N LEU A 110 -2.83 -1.91 11.45
CA LEU A 110 -1.41 -1.65 11.23
C LEU A 110 -0.89 -2.54 10.10
N ASP A 111 -0.28 -1.95 9.08
CA ASP A 111 0.63 -2.62 8.16
C ASP A 111 2.06 -2.31 8.61
N LEU A 112 2.75 -3.28 9.21
CA LEU A 112 3.99 -3.05 9.95
C LEU A 112 5.22 -2.86 9.05
N CYS A 113 5.20 -3.49 7.88
CA CYS A 113 6.29 -3.55 6.90
C CYS A 113 5.76 -3.14 5.53
N ALA A 114 5.23 -1.92 5.47
CA ALA A 114 4.24 -1.53 4.48
C ALA A 114 4.81 -1.17 3.10
N ALA A 115 6.07 -0.76 2.98
CA ALA A 115 6.56 -0.24 1.71
C ALA A 115 6.77 -1.35 0.67
N PRO A 116 6.40 -1.13 -0.60
CA PRO A 116 6.04 0.17 -1.19
C PRO A 116 4.56 0.58 -1.05
N GLY A 117 3.69 -0.24 -0.46
CA GLY A 117 2.29 0.12 -0.17
C GLY A 117 1.22 -0.74 -0.86
N GLY A 118 1.60 -1.81 -1.56
CA GLY A 118 0.65 -2.67 -2.28
C GLY A 118 -0.37 -3.33 -1.34
N LYS A 119 0.07 -3.83 -0.18
CA LYS A 119 -0.80 -4.41 0.84
C LYS A 119 -1.53 -3.34 1.67
N SER A 120 -0.88 -2.21 1.99
CA SER A 120 -1.56 -1.07 2.62
C SER A 120 -2.73 -0.53 1.79
N THR A 121 -2.54 -0.33 0.49
CA THR A 121 -3.62 0.10 -0.42
C THR A 121 -4.73 -0.95 -0.52
N LEU A 122 -4.39 -2.25 -0.45
CA LEU A 122 -5.38 -3.32 -0.40
C LEU A 122 -6.18 -3.26 0.91
N LEU A 123 -5.51 -3.12 2.05
CA LEU A 123 -6.17 -2.95 3.35
C LEU A 123 -7.09 -1.73 3.36
N LEU A 124 -6.70 -0.61 2.74
CA LEU A 124 -7.59 0.55 2.60
C LEU A 124 -8.85 0.28 1.77
N ASP A 125 -8.84 -0.76 0.93
CA ASP A 125 -10.02 -1.22 0.20
C ASP A 125 -10.78 -2.32 0.96
N LEU A 126 -10.15 -3.07 1.86
CA LEU A 126 -10.81 -4.13 2.63
C LEU A 126 -11.42 -3.63 3.94
N LEU A 127 -10.77 -2.66 4.58
CA LEU A 127 -11.17 -2.20 5.91
C LEU A 127 -12.57 -1.58 5.89
N PRO A 128 -13.39 -1.81 6.94
CA PRO A 128 -14.70 -1.18 7.07
C PRO A 128 -14.61 0.35 7.00
N PRO A 129 -15.67 1.05 6.57
CA PRO A 129 -15.71 2.51 6.56
C PRO A 129 -15.27 3.11 7.90
N GLU A 130 -14.67 4.30 7.88
CA GLU A 130 -14.16 5.01 9.07
C GLU A 130 -13.06 4.31 9.88
N SER A 131 -12.55 3.17 9.40
CA SER A 131 -11.33 2.56 9.95
C SER A 131 -10.12 3.49 9.83
N ALA A 132 -9.05 3.21 10.57
CA ALA A 132 -7.77 3.91 10.45
C ALA A 132 -6.64 2.90 10.25
N LEU A 133 -5.83 3.11 9.20
CA LEU A 133 -4.65 2.30 8.90
C LEU A 133 -3.38 3.06 9.25
N VAL A 134 -2.51 2.48 10.07
CA VAL A 134 -1.11 2.91 10.20
C VAL A 134 -0.28 2.06 9.24
N SER A 135 0.44 2.68 8.33
CA SER A 135 1.38 2.02 7.44
C SER A 135 2.80 2.39 7.84
N ASN A 136 3.53 1.45 8.40
CA ASN A 136 4.87 1.66 8.93
C ASN A 136 5.95 1.10 7.98
N GLU A 137 7.03 1.85 7.80
CA GLU A 137 8.23 1.36 7.12
C GLU A 137 9.47 1.88 7.84
N ILE A 138 10.35 0.96 8.26
CA ILE A 138 11.54 1.30 9.05
C ILE A 138 12.57 2.07 8.22
N ILE A 139 12.70 1.78 6.93
CA ILE A 139 13.64 2.44 6.02
C ILE A 139 13.01 3.73 5.49
N ARG A 140 13.48 4.88 6.00
CA ARG A 140 12.90 6.20 5.69
C ARG A 140 12.74 6.49 4.19
N SER A 141 13.69 6.08 3.34
CA SER A 141 13.58 6.28 1.88
C SER A 141 12.43 5.49 1.26
N ARG A 142 12.22 4.24 1.70
CA ARG A 142 11.07 3.41 1.31
C ARG A 142 9.76 3.93 1.89
N ALA A 143 9.80 4.50 3.09
CA ALA A 143 8.64 5.13 3.72
C ALA A 143 8.15 6.37 2.95
N GLN A 144 9.04 7.10 2.26
CA GLN A 144 8.65 8.18 1.34
C GLN A 144 7.91 7.64 0.10
N VAL A 145 8.37 6.51 -0.46
CA VAL A 145 7.68 5.85 -1.58
C VAL A 145 6.30 5.35 -1.15
N LEU A 146 6.20 4.76 0.05
CA LEU A 146 4.94 4.37 0.67
C LEU A 146 3.99 5.57 0.83
N ALA A 147 4.48 6.68 1.35
CA ALA A 147 3.71 7.92 1.50
C ALA A 147 3.20 8.44 0.15
N GLU A 148 4.05 8.48 -0.88
CA GLU A 148 3.66 8.85 -2.23
C GLU A 148 2.54 7.94 -2.77
N ASN A 149 2.70 6.62 -2.65
CA ASN A 149 1.71 5.67 -3.16
C ASN A 149 0.36 5.79 -2.44
N LEU A 150 0.33 6.01 -1.12
CA LEU A 150 -0.92 6.21 -0.38
C LEU A 150 -1.59 7.54 -0.70
N LEU A 151 -0.82 8.61 -0.89
CA LEU A 151 -1.35 9.91 -1.35
C LEU A 151 -1.94 9.79 -2.76
N LYS A 152 -1.26 9.07 -3.68
CA LYS A 152 -1.77 8.77 -5.02
C LYS A 152 -3.00 7.87 -4.99
N TRP A 153 -3.08 6.92 -4.05
CA TRP A 153 -4.27 6.07 -3.89
C TRP A 153 -5.53 6.88 -3.54
N GLY A 154 -5.35 7.98 -2.80
CA GLY A 154 -6.38 9.01 -2.61
C GLY A 154 -7.29 8.81 -1.38
N ALA A 155 -6.98 7.85 -0.50
CA ALA A 155 -7.71 7.61 0.74
C ALA A 155 -7.45 8.70 1.79
N ALA A 156 -8.33 8.85 2.79
CA ALA A 156 -8.10 9.72 3.95
C ALA A 156 -7.89 8.96 5.27
N THR A 157 -8.12 7.65 5.28
CA THR A 157 -8.15 6.79 6.47
C THR A 157 -6.79 6.19 6.82
N PHE A 158 -5.70 6.92 6.58
CA PHE A 158 -4.35 6.39 6.76
C PHE A 158 -3.38 7.35 7.47
N LEU A 159 -2.34 6.78 8.08
CA LEU A 159 -1.13 7.44 8.55
C LEU A 159 0.10 6.67 8.06
N VAL A 160 1.19 7.38 7.78
CA VAL A 160 2.49 6.76 7.48
C VAL A 160 3.48 7.07 8.59
N THR A 161 4.10 6.03 9.13
CA THR A 161 5.14 6.15 10.16
C THR A 161 6.45 5.54 9.69
N SER A 162 7.54 5.95 10.35
CA SER A 162 8.84 5.31 10.16
C SER A 162 9.50 5.09 11.51
N THR A 163 9.29 3.89 12.06
CA THR A 163 9.82 3.51 13.37
C THR A 163 9.99 2.00 13.49
N GLU A 164 10.70 1.58 14.53
CA GLU A 164 10.93 0.18 14.87
C GLU A 164 9.66 -0.49 15.42
N PRO A 165 9.42 -1.78 15.15
CA PRO A 165 8.29 -2.54 15.69
C PRO A 165 8.16 -2.41 17.22
N ARG A 166 9.28 -2.44 17.95
CA ARG A 166 9.32 -2.28 19.41
C ARG A 166 8.67 -1.00 19.91
N THR A 167 8.80 0.08 19.16
CA THR A 167 8.23 1.38 19.54
C THR A 167 6.72 1.36 19.34
N LEU A 168 6.23 0.77 18.24
CA LEU A 168 4.81 0.52 18.04
C LEU A 168 4.23 -0.47 19.06
N GLY A 169 5.02 -1.47 19.48
CA GLY A 169 4.72 -2.41 20.55
C GLY A 169 4.41 -1.77 21.93
N LYS A 170 4.70 -0.48 22.11
CA LYS A 170 4.36 0.29 23.32
C LYS A 170 2.91 0.80 23.31
N LEU A 171 2.25 0.85 22.16
CA LEU A 171 0.82 1.13 22.00
C LEU A 171 0.01 -0.14 22.35
N LYS A 172 0.18 -0.61 23.59
CA LYS A 172 -0.37 -1.89 24.06
C LYS A 172 -1.86 -2.00 23.74
N GLN A 173 -2.26 -3.11 23.12
CA GLN A 173 -3.66 -3.42 22.80
C GLN A 173 -4.39 -2.33 21.99
N THR A 174 -3.66 -1.58 21.15
CA THR A 174 -4.24 -0.48 20.34
C THR A 174 -4.84 -0.97 19.02
N PHE A 175 -4.28 -2.00 18.40
CA PHE A 175 -4.69 -2.44 17.06
C PHE A 175 -5.64 -3.64 17.10
N ASP A 176 -6.64 -3.58 16.23
CA ASP A 176 -7.60 -4.65 15.96
C ASP A 176 -7.05 -5.65 14.94
N LEU A 177 -6.27 -5.15 13.98
CA LEU A 177 -5.63 -5.90 12.91
C LEU A 177 -4.18 -5.47 12.79
N ILE A 178 -3.25 -6.43 12.74
CA ILE A 178 -1.85 -6.19 12.37
C ILE A 178 -1.51 -7.09 11.18
N LEU A 179 -0.96 -6.50 10.14
CA LEU A 179 -0.32 -7.19 9.02
C LEU A 179 1.19 -7.12 9.20
N VAL A 180 1.83 -8.28 9.21
CA VAL A 180 3.28 -8.45 9.19
C VAL A 180 3.65 -9.17 7.89
N ASP A 181 3.85 -8.39 6.83
CA ASP A 181 4.49 -8.85 5.60
C ASP A 181 6.01 -8.83 5.79
N ALA A 182 6.54 -9.91 6.33
CA ALA A 182 7.82 -9.88 6.99
C ALA A 182 8.99 -9.81 5.99
N PRO A 183 10.08 -9.08 6.31
CA PRO A 183 11.31 -9.18 5.53
C PRO A 183 11.82 -10.63 5.58
N CYS A 184 12.02 -11.23 4.42
CA CYS A 184 12.33 -12.66 4.27
C CYS A 184 13.47 -12.88 3.28
N SER A 185 13.89 -14.13 3.11
CA SER A 185 14.92 -14.54 2.14
C SER A 185 14.54 -14.33 0.67
N GLY A 186 13.27 -14.05 0.38
CA GLY A 186 12.82 -13.57 -0.94
C GLY A 186 12.88 -14.61 -2.06
N GLU A 187 12.71 -15.90 -1.75
CA GLU A 187 12.78 -16.98 -2.75
C GLU A 187 11.74 -16.83 -3.89
N GLY A 188 10.57 -16.23 -3.61
CA GLY A 188 9.58 -15.88 -4.63
C GLY A 188 10.04 -14.79 -5.60
N MET A 189 11.10 -14.05 -5.28
CA MET A 189 11.65 -13.03 -6.19
C MET A 189 12.62 -13.60 -7.23
N PHE A 190 12.94 -14.90 -7.20
CA PHE A 190 13.97 -15.49 -8.05
C PHE A 190 13.70 -15.35 -9.57
N ARG A 191 12.44 -15.24 -10.01
CA ARG A 191 12.10 -14.99 -11.42
C ARG A 191 12.21 -13.52 -11.83
N LYS A 192 12.26 -12.60 -10.86
CA LYS A 192 12.18 -11.14 -11.06
C LYS A 192 13.47 -10.41 -10.71
N ASP A 193 14.26 -10.95 -9.80
CA ASP A 193 15.39 -10.27 -9.20
C ASP A 193 16.62 -11.18 -9.14
N ASN A 194 17.67 -10.78 -9.87
CA ASN A 194 18.94 -11.51 -9.87
C ASN A 194 19.61 -11.46 -8.49
N GLU A 195 19.52 -10.32 -7.80
CA GLU A 195 20.17 -10.13 -6.51
C GLU A 195 19.61 -11.12 -5.47
N ALA A 196 18.31 -11.42 -5.54
CA ALA A 196 17.69 -12.45 -4.70
C ALA A 196 18.34 -13.83 -4.90
N ARG A 197 18.60 -14.25 -6.15
CA ARG A 197 19.30 -15.51 -6.43
C ARG A 197 20.74 -15.48 -5.94
N THR A 198 21.46 -14.39 -6.20
CA THR A 198 22.88 -14.25 -5.83
C THR A 198 23.08 -14.22 -4.30
N GLN A 199 22.19 -13.56 -3.56
CA GLN A 199 22.30 -13.39 -2.10
C GLN A 199 21.76 -14.58 -1.30
N TRP A 200 20.87 -15.38 -1.87
CA TRP A 200 20.25 -16.48 -1.14
C TRP A 200 21.27 -17.45 -0.55
N SER A 201 21.08 -17.84 0.71
CA SER A 201 21.86 -18.88 1.39
C SER A 201 21.05 -19.43 2.56
N GLU A 202 21.38 -20.64 3.03
CA GLU A 202 20.76 -21.20 4.24
C GLU A 202 20.99 -20.31 5.47
N GLU A 203 22.11 -19.60 5.52
CA GLU A 203 22.41 -18.65 6.59
C GLU A 203 21.50 -17.41 6.53
N LEU A 204 21.24 -16.87 5.34
CA LEU A 204 20.27 -15.80 5.15
C LEU A 204 18.88 -16.23 5.63
N VAL A 205 18.46 -17.46 5.31
CA VAL A 205 17.18 -18.02 5.77
C VAL A 205 17.08 -18.01 7.30
N ARG A 206 18.14 -18.46 8.02
CA ARG A 206 18.18 -18.42 9.50
C ARG A 206 18.12 -16.99 10.03
N GLN A 207 18.92 -16.09 9.48
CA GLN A 207 18.94 -14.67 9.90
C GLN A 207 17.59 -13.98 9.69
N CYS A 208 16.91 -14.30 8.58
CA CYS A 208 15.56 -13.80 8.32
C CYS A 208 14.54 -14.36 9.32
N ALA A 209 14.57 -15.65 9.61
CA ALA A 209 13.68 -16.26 10.61
C ALA A 209 13.89 -15.66 12.01
N GLU A 210 15.14 -15.48 12.46
CA GLU A 210 15.44 -14.83 13.75
C GLU A 210 14.92 -13.40 13.80
N ARG A 211 15.12 -12.64 12.71
CA ARG A 211 14.58 -11.28 12.59
C ARG A 211 13.05 -11.27 12.64
N GLN A 212 12.39 -12.18 11.94
CA GLN A 212 10.93 -12.31 11.92
C GLN A 212 10.38 -12.61 13.31
N ARG A 213 11.00 -13.53 14.05
CA ARG A 213 10.67 -13.83 15.46
C ARG A 213 10.75 -12.56 16.31
N SER A 214 11.86 -11.82 16.23
CA SER A 214 12.03 -10.57 17.00
C SER A 214 11.00 -9.50 16.63
N ILE A 215 10.67 -9.35 15.33
CA ILE A 215 9.62 -8.42 14.87
C ILE A 215 8.27 -8.78 15.48
N LEU A 216 7.93 -10.07 15.47
CA LEU A 216 6.66 -10.59 16.00
C LEU A 216 6.57 -10.40 17.52
N GLU A 217 7.62 -10.72 18.27
CA GLU A 217 7.70 -10.48 19.72
C GLU A 217 7.53 -8.99 20.07
N ASP A 218 8.18 -8.12 19.31
CA ASP A 218 8.15 -6.67 19.54
C ASP A 218 6.75 -6.08 19.27
N ILE A 219 6.05 -6.55 18.24
CA ILE A 219 4.74 -5.99 17.86
C ILE A 219 3.55 -6.66 18.56
N TRP A 220 3.69 -7.92 18.98
CA TRP A 220 2.62 -8.71 19.61
C TRP A 220 1.85 -7.99 20.73
N PRO A 221 2.50 -7.20 21.61
CA PRO A 221 1.79 -6.49 22.66
C PRO A 221 0.84 -5.39 22.17
N ALA A 222 1.04 -4.87 20.96
CA ALA A 222 0.18 -3.83 20.37
C ALA A 222 -1.15 -4.38 19.82
N LEU A 223 -1.21 -5.68 19.53
CA LEU A 223 -2.45 -6.36 19.14
C LEU A 223 -3.33 -6.58 20.37
N ARG A 224 -4.60 -6.19 20.30
CA ARG A 224 -5.57 -6.45 21.39
C ARG A 224 -5.91 -7.95 21.49
N PRO A 225 -6.31 -8.45 22.67
CA PRO A 225 -6.96 -9.76 22.78
C PRO A 225 -8.14 -9.90 21.80
N GLY A 226 -8.25 -11.04 21.13
CA GLY A 226 -9.25 -11.28 20.09
C GLY A 226 -8.98 -10.57 18.74
N GLY A 227 -7.95 -9.73 18.65
CA GLY A 227 -7.51 -9.08 17.42
C GLY A 227 -6.84 -10.06 16.44
N LEU A 228 -6.74 -9.64 15.19
CA LEU A 228 -6.22 -10.43 14.08
C LEU A 228 -4.76 -10.06 13.77
N LEU A 229 -3.93 -11.08 13.54
CA LEU A 229 -2.61 -10.98 12.96
C LEU A 229 -2.63 -11.66 11.59
N VAL A 230 -2.25 -10.96 10.53
CA VAL A 230 -1.91 -11.57 9.25
C VAL A 230 -0.40 -11.64 9.16
N TYR A 231 0.14 -12.84 9.04
CA TYR A 231 1.56 -13.08 8.78
C TYR A 231 1.74 -13.51 7.34
N SER A 232 2.65 -12.86 6.60
CA SER A 232 2.98 -13.26 5.23
C SER A 232 4.46 -13.11 4.92
N THR A 233 4.92 -13.91 3.96
CA THR A 233 6.27 -13.82 3.38
C THR A 233 6.21 -14.09 1.87
N CYS A 234 7.24 -13.68 1.14
CA CYS A 234 7.44 -14.08 -0.26
C CYS A 234 8.56 -15.14 -0.40
N THR A 235 8.61 -16.09 0.54
CA THR A 235 9.61 -17.17 0.54
C THR A 235 8.96 -18.56 0.69
N PHE A 236 9.67 -19.63 0.32
CA PHE A 236 9.13 -20.99 0.29
C PHE A 236 9.59 -21.85 1.46
N ASN A 237 10.75 -21.60 2.06
CA ASN A 237 11.26 -22.45 3.13
C ASN A 237 10.32 -22.53 4.35
N ARG A 238 10.44 -23.61 5.12
CA ARG A 238 9.60 -23.89 6.30
C ARG A 238 9.92 -22.98 7.50
N LEU A 239 11.20 -22.62 7.65
CA LEU A 239 11.70 -21.92 8.84
C LEU A 239 11.09 -20.53 8.98
N GLU A 240 10.98 -19.81 7.86
CA GLU A 240 10.34 -18.50 7.78
C GLU A 240 8.81 -18.59 7.65
N ASN A 241 8.21 -19.78 7.57
CA ASN A 241 6.80 -19.96 7.28
C ASN A 241 6.09 -20.73 8.41
N GLU A 242 5.95 -22.05 8.29
CA GLU A 242 5.24 -22.86 9.28
C GLU A 242 5.86 -22.80 10.65
N ASP A 243 7.19 -22.85 10.74
CA ASP A 243 7.86 -22.84 12.04
C ASP A 243 7.67 -21.48 12.73
N MET A 244 7.55 -20.40 11.95
CA MET A 244 7.20 -19.08 12.47
C MET A 244 5.74 -19.02 12.96
N VAL A 245 4.81 -19.62 12.22
CA VAL A 245 3.41 -19.72 12.65
C VAL A 245 3.30 -20.56 13.93
N GLN A 246 3.98 -21.70 13.99
CA GLN A 246 4.05 -22.55 15.19
C GLN A 246 4.57 -21.77 16.39
N PHE A 247 5.63 -20.98 16.23
CA PHE A 247 6.12 -20.07 17.26
C PHE A 247 5.04 -19.09 17.76
N ILE A 248 4.29 -18.45 16.85
CA ILE A 248 3.23 -17.52 17.24
C ILE A 248 2.11 -18.25 18.02
N LEU A 249 1.76 -19.48 17.61
CA LEU A 249 0.74 -20.29 18.28
C LEU A 249 1.16 -20.69 19.70
N ASP A 250 2.39 -21.20 19.85
CA ASP A 250 2.87 -21.82 21.08
C ASP A 250 3.40 -20.81 22.09
N GLU A 251 4.19 -19.84 21.64
CA GLU A 251 4.92 -18.92 22.52
C GLU A 251 4.22 -17.57 22.68
N LEU A 252 3.56 -17.05 21.63
CA LEU A 252 2.86 -15.76 21.70
C LEU A 252 1.38 -15.90 22.12
N GLY A 253 0.78 -17.07 21.91
CA GLY A 253 -0.59 -17.37 22.34
C GLY A 253 -1.63 -16.94 21.31
N ALA A 254 -1.61 -17.58 20.15
CA ALA A 254 -2.57 -17.37 19.08
C ALA A 254 -3.37 -18.64 18.74
N GLU A 255 -4.41 -18.48 17.91
CA GLU A 255 -5.05 -19.56 17.18
C GLU A 255 -5.00 -19.24 15.68
N ALA A 256 -4.76 -20.25 14.85
CA ALA A 256 -4.78 -20.10 13.40
C ALA A 256 -6.22 -20.19 12.88
N LEU A 257 -6.57 -19.32 11.95
CA LEU A 257 -7.89 -19.25 11.33
C LEU A 257 -7.80 -19.64 9.86
N PRO A 258 -8.74 -20.43 9.33
CA PRO A 258 -8.82 -20.68 7.89
C PRO A 258 -9.21 -19.38 7.14
N LEU A 259 -8.91 -19.26 5.86
CA LEU A 259 -9.35 -18.15 5.00
C LEU A 259 -10.72 -18.41 4.34
N GLY A 260 -11.40 -19.49 4.71
CA GLY A 260 -12.68 -19.89 4.11
C GLY A 260 -12.53 -20.44 2.69
N ASP A 261 -13.48 -20.11 1.82
CA ASP A 261 -13.51 -20.58 0.43
C ASP A 261 -12.39 -19.92 -0.39
N LEU A 262 -11.50 -20.75 -0.92
CA LEU A 262 -10.37 -20.35 -1.74
C LEU A 262 -10.46 -21.00 -3.13
N PRO A 263 -9.95 -20.33 -4.18
CA PRO A 263 -9.78 -20.98 -5.47
C PRO A 263 -8.90 -22.24 -5.34
N PRO A 264 -9.16 -23.32 -6.11
CA PRO A 264 -8.42 -24.59 -5.98
C PRO A 264 -6.89 -24.48 -6.13
N ALA A 265 -6.42 -23.44 -6.80
CA ALA A 265 -5.00 -23.16 -6.99
C ALA A 265 -4.30 -22.70 -5.70
N VAL A 266 -5.04 -22.14 -4.74
CA VAL A 266 -4.52 -21.71 -3.43
C VAL A 266 -4.72 -22.86 -2.45
N THR A 267 -3.62 -23.50 -2.02
CA THR A 267 -3.71 -24.68 -1.17
C THR A 267 -3.23 -24.43 0.25
N PRO A 268 -3.89 -25.04 1.26
CA PRO A 268 -3.32 -25.16 2.60
C PRO A 268 -1.93 -25.81 2.55
N SER A 269 -1.05 -25.47 3.49
CA SER A 269 0.22 -26.17 3.65
C SER A 269 -0.03 -27.61 4.09
N ALA A 270 0.60 -28.58 3.41
CA ALA A 270 0.56 -29.98 3.79
C ALA A 270 1.60 -30.35 4.88
N LEU A 271 2.40 -29.38 5.33
CA LEU A 271 3.51 -29.62 6.26
C LEU A 271 3.09 -29.59 7.73
N VAL A 272 1.88 -29.09 8.01
CA VAL A 272 1.35 -28.83 9.35
C VAL A 272 -0.18 -28.97 9.35
N ASP A 273 -0.76 -29.20 10.52
CA ASP A 273 -2.21 -29.41 10.67
C ASP A 273 -3.00 -28.11 10.90
N PHE A 274 -2.34 -27.01 11.25
CA PHE A 274 -3.01 -25.72 11.45
C PHE A 274 -3.19 -24.96 10.13
N PRO A 275 -4.24 -24.12 9.99
CA PRO A 275 -4.48 -23.37 8.76
C PRO A 275 -3.36 -22.37 8.43
N CYS A 276 -2.64 -22.62 7.34
CA CYS A 276 -1.76 -21.68 6.66
C CYS A 276 -1.69 -22.03 5.18
N TYR A 277 -1.32 -21.07 4.32
CA TYR A 277 -1.51 -21.18 2.88
C TYR A 277 -0.22 -20.91 2.12
N ARG A 278 0.05 -21.75 1.12
CA ARG A 278 1.20 -21.64 0.22
C ARG A 278 0.72 -21.39 -1.20
N MET A 279 1.20 -20.33 -1.79
CA MET A 279 1.07 -20.05 -3.21
C MET A 279 2.42 -20.31 -3.86
N MET A 280 2.45 -21.27 -4.77
CA MET A 280 3.67 -21.70 -5.44
C MET A 280 3.60 -21.42 -6.94
N PRO A 281 4.68 -20.97 -7.58
CA PRO A 281 4.68 -20.56 -8.99
C PRO A 281 4.36 -21.70 -9.98
N HIS A 282 4.52 -22.97 -9.60
CA HIS A 282 4.11 -24.11 -10.43
C HIS A 282 2.63 -24.47 -10.31
N ARG A 283 1.90 -23.94 -9.31
CA ARG A 283 0.47 -24.18 -9.08
C ARG A 283 -0.41 -22.99 -9.38
N THR A 284 0.17 -21.79 -9.26
CA THR A 284 -0.52 -20.52 -9.32
C THR A 284 0.19 -19.61 -10.31
N GLU A 285 -0.58 -18.79 -11.01
CA GLU A 285 -0.03 -17.73 -11.86
C GLU A 285 0.48 -16.55 -11.00
N GLY A 286 1.51 -16.79 -10.20
CA GLY A 286 2.14 -15.80 -9.34
C GLY A 286 3.59 -16.14 -9.06
N GLU A 287 4.24 -15.31 -8.25
CA GLU A 287 5.66 -15.48 -7.93
C GLU A 287 5.89 -16.35 -6.70
N GLY A 288 4.94 -16.32 -5.77
CA GLY A 288 5.02 -17.06 -4.52
C GLY A 288 4.60 -16.22 -3.33
N LEU A 289 3.84 -16.84 -2.42
CA LEU A 289 3.45 -16.21 -1.16
C LEU A 289 3.16 -17.30 -0.11
N PHE A 290 3.56 -17.05 1.13
CA PHE A 290 2.99 -17.72 2.29
C PHE A 290 2.07 -16.76 3.05
N LEU A 291 0.93 -17.23 3.53
CA LEU A 291 0.01 -16.43 4.35
C LEU A 291 -0.63 -17.27 5.45
N ALA A 292 -0.66 -16.73 6.67
CA ALA A 292 -1.42 -17.25 7.79
C ALA A 292 -2.24 -16.13 8.44
N LEU A 293 -3.51 -16.41 8.72
CA LEU A 293 -4.37 -15.56 9.52
C LEU A 293 -4.44 -16.14 10.93
N LEU A 294 -4.15 -15.34 11.93
CA LEU A 294 -4.15 -15.75 13.33
C LEU A 294 -5.01 -14.81 14.17
N ARG A 295 -5.61 -15.32 15.24
CA ARG A 295 -6.29 -14.53 16.27
C ARG A 295 -5.53 -14.63 17.58
N LYS A 296 -5.29 -13.49 18.22
CA LYS A 296 -4.70 -13.45 19.56
C LYS A 296 -5.68 -14.00 20.59
N ARG A 297 -5.25 -14.98 21.39
CA ARG A 297 -6.09 -15.54 22.46
C ARG A 297 -6.39 -14.50 23.54
N GLY A 298 -7.47 -14.73 24.27
CA GLY A 298 -7.92 -13.90 25.38
C GLY A 298 -9.29 -13.27 25.10
N GLU A 299 -10.05 -13.06 26.16
CA GLU A 299 -11.35 -12.39 26.06
C GLU A 299 -11.15 -10.95 25.64
N ASN A 300 -12.07 -10.50 24.78
CA ASN A 300 -12.12 -9.14 24.30
C ASN A 300 -12.56 -8.26 25.47
N GLU A 301 -11.63 -7.85 26.33
CA GLU A 301 -11.95 -6.79 27.28
C GLU A 301 -12.33 -5.56 26.44
N PRO A 302 -13.54 -4.98 26.62
CA PRO A 302 -13.90 -3.75 25.94
C PRO A 302 -12.77 -2.78 26.24
N SER A 303 -12.12 -2.26 25.20
CA SER A 303 -10.88 -1.50 25.35
C SER A 303 -11.07 -0.55 26.51
N ILE A 304 -10.30 -0.72 27.60
CA ILE A 304 -10.29 0.26 28.67
C ILE A 304 -9.67 1.46 27.99
N TYR A 305 -10.51 2.29 27.38
CA TYR A 305 -10.14 3.54 26.79
C TYR A 305 -9.50 4.32 27.94
N ARG A 306 -8.18 4.23 28.05
CA ARG A 306 -7.41 5.24 28.74
C ARG A 306 -7.72 6.48 27.93
N LYS A 307 -8.64 7.31 28.43
CA LYS A 307 -8.78 8.69 28.00
C LYS A 307 -7.33 9.17 27.90
N ALA A 308 -6.90 9.51 26.68
CA ALA A 308 -5.63 10.18 26.50
C ALA A 308 -5.56 11.25 27.59
N SER A 309 -4.43 11.34 28.30
CA SER A 309 -4.23 12.46 29.20
C SER A 309 -4.62 13.70 28.41
N LYS A 310 -5.51 14.52 28.96
CA LYS A 310 -5.94 15.76 28.31
C LYS A 310 -4.69 16.65 28.18
N GLY A 311 -3.87 16.40 27.18
CA GLY A 311 -3.03 17.43 26.60
C GLY A 311 -3.97 18.56 26.22
N LYS A 312 -3.55 19.80 26.45
CA LYS A 312 -4.35 20.97 26.05
C LYS A 312 -4.84 20.73 24.63
N PRO A 313 -6.17 20.74 24.38
CA PRO A 313 -6.66 20.64 23.01
C PRO A 313 -5.95 21.74 22.23
N GLN A 314 -5.11 21.37 21.26
CA GLN A 314 -4.77 22.33 20.22
C GLN A 314 -6.10 22.64 19.59
N THR A 315 -6.60 23.86 19.80
CA THR A 315 -7.85 24.32 19.21
C THR A 315 -7.74 24.04 17.71
N PRO A 316 -8.59 23.18 17.13
CA PRO A 316 -8.55 22.95 15.69
C PRO A 316 -8.79 24.31 15.05
N THR A 317 -7.74 24.89 14.49
CA THR A 317 -7.86 26.14 13.76
C THR A 317 -8.52 25.72 12.47
N GLN A 318 -9.86 25.83 12.43
CA GLN A 318 -10.59 25.67 11.19
C GLN A 318 -9.88 26.52 10.14
N PRO A 319 -9.56 25.94 8.98
CA PRO A 319 -8.95 26.73 7.92
C PRO A 319 -9.98 27.76 7.42
N PRO A 320 -9.54 28.78 6.69
CA PRO A 320 -10.45 29.69 6.02
C PRO A 320 -11.50 28.96 5.19
N GLN A 321 -12.70 29.54 5.08
CA GLN A 321 -13.83 28.93 4.37
C GLN A 321 -13.48 28.55 2.92
N GLU A 322 -12.63 29.33 2.26
CA GLU A 322 -12.11 29.01 0.92
C GLU A 322 -11.41 27.65 0.86
N VAL A 323 -10.56 27.35 1.84
CA VAL A 323 -9.78 26.10 1.89
C VAL A 323 -10.66 24.92 2.29
N SER A 324 -11.57 25.10 3.25
CA SER A 324 -12.50 24.03 3.63
C SER A 324 -13.53 23.72 2.55
N ALA A 325 -13.83 24.67 1.66
CA ALA A 325 -14.69 24.45 0.50
C ALA A 325 -14.07 23.57 -0.59
N TRP A 326 -12.75 23.32 -0.53
CA TRP A 326 -12.09 22.39 -1.47
C TRP A 326 -12.40 20.91 -1.18
N LEU A 327 -12.98 20.61 -0.02
CA LEU A 327 -13.43 19.27 0.35
C LEU A 327 -14.95 19.13 0.20
N CYS A 328 -15.42 17.92 -0.11
CA CYS A 328 -16.85 17.63 -0.25
C CYS A 328 -17.63 18.07 1.01
N PRO A 329 -18.76 18.79 0.87
CA PRO A 329 -19.56 19.25 2.00
C PRO A 329 -19.98 18.13 2.95
N GLU A 330 -20.35 16.97 2.42
CA GLU A 330 -20.85 15.83 3.20
C GLU A 330 -19.73 15.18 4.02
N LYS A 331 -18.49 15.21 3.49
CA LYS A 331 -17.33 14.62 4.17
C LYS A 331 -16.70 15.58 5.15
N ARG A 332 -16.68 16.90 4.86
CA ARG A 332 -15.91 17.89 5.62
C ARG A 332 -16.43 18.15 7.03
N GLU A 333 -17.73 17.96 7.28
CA GLU A 333 -18.36 18.24 8.58
C GLU A 333 -17.81 17.38 9.72
N HIS A 334 -17.33 16.18 9.37
CA HIS A 334 -16.82 15.20 10.33
C HIS A 334 -15.29 15.17 10.39
N LEU A 335 -14.59 16.04 9.66
CA LEU A 335 -13.12 16.04 9.63
C LEU A 335 -12.52 16.85 10.78
N VAL A 336 -11.43 16.33 11.32
CA VAL A 336 -10.55 17.04 12.24
C VAL A 336 -9.46 17.73 11.43
N TRP A 337 -9.32 19.04 11.62
CA TRP A 337 -8.29 19.85 11.00
C TRP A 337 -7.05 19.92 11.89
N GLN A 338 -5.88 19.65 11.29
CA GLN A 338 -4.59 19.75 11.97
C GLN A 338 -3.60 20.57 11.13
N ARG A 339 -2.62 21.16 11.81
CA ARG A 339 -1.45 21.82 11.21
C ARG A 339 -0.17 21.13 11.69
N PRO A 340 0.32 20.10 10.98
CA PRO A 340 1.53 19.38 11.36
C PRO A 340 2.80 20.25 11.31
N SER A 341 2.79 21.30 10.49
CA SER A 341 3.81 22.34 10.40
C SER A 341 3.13 23.71 10.26
N GLU A 342 3.91 24.80 10.26
CA GLU A 342 3.39 26.16 10.10
C GLU A 342 2.61 26.32 8.78
N ASP A 343 3.07 25.66 7.72
CA ASP A 343 2.52 25.82 6.38
C ASP A 343 1.48 24.77 6.00
N LEU A 344 1.57 23.54 6.51
CA LEU A 344 0.73 22.43 6.03
C LEU A 344 -0.62 22.36 6.75
N ILE A 345 -1.71 22.37 5.98
CA ILE A 345 -3.08 22.15 6.45
C ILE A 345 -3.53 20.74 6.04
N VAL A 346 -3.91 19.94 7.04
CA VAL A 346 -4.38 18.57 6.85
C VAL A 346 -5.79 18.41 7.41
N ALA A 347 -6.62 17.67 6.70
CA ALA A 347 -7.93 17.23 7.18
C ALA A 347 -7.93 15.70 7.28
N MET A 348 -8.44 15.15 8.38
CA MET A 348 -8.47 13.71 8.59
C MET A 348 -9.70 13.27 9.38
N PRO A 349 -10.21 12.04 9.15
CA PRO A 349 -11.27 11.48 9.97
C PRO A 349 -10.91 11.43 11.46
N PRO A 350 -11.88 11.49 12.39
CA PRO A 350 -11.61 11.57 13.82
C PRO A 350 -10.78 10.40 14.36
N ARG A 351 -11.02 9.17 13.87
CA ARG A 351 -10.25 7.98 14.28
C ARG A 351 -8.78 8.06 13.85
N VAL A 352 -8.51 8.64 12.68
CA VAL A 352 -7.14 8.91 12.20
C VAL A 352 -6.46 9.97 13.07
N ALA A 353 -7.17 11.06 13.40
CA ALA A 353 -6.65 12.12 14.28
C ALA A 353 -6.32 11.58 15.69
N GLN A 354 -7.21 10.77 16.26
CA GLN A 354 -7.00 10.14 17.56
C GLN A 354 -5.75 9.26 17.55
N LEU A 355 -5.59 8.44 16.51
CA LEU A 355 -4.42 7.57 16.38
C LEU A 355 -3.14 8.37 16.11
N ALA A 356 -3.22 9.48 15.39
CA ALA A 356 -2.10 10.41 15.22
C ALA A 356 -1.62 10.95 16.57
N ASP A 357 -2.53 11.39 17.43
CA ASP A 357 -2.21 11.94 18.74
C ASP A 357 -1.67 10.86 19.69
N GLU A 358 -2.21 9.64 19.62
CA GLU A 358 -1.69 8.47 20.32
C GLU A 358 -0.23 8.19 19.91
N LEU A 359 0.06 8.10 18.61
CA LEU A 359 1.42 7.90 18.07
C LEU A 359 2.39 9.01 18.50
N LYS A 360 1.96 10.28 18.43
CA LYS A 360 2.76 11.44 18.87
C LYS A 360 3.10 11.37 20.36
N SER A 361 2.19 10.85 21.20
CA SER A 361 2.45 10.70 22.65
C SER A 361 3.61 9.74 22.95
N TYR A 362 3.86 8.78 22.05
CA TYR A 362 5.02 7.87 22.08
C TYR A 362 6.23 8.38 21.29
N LYS A 363 6.19 9.64 20.82
CA LYS A 363 7.23 10.27 19.99
C LYS A 363 7.48 9.55 18.67
N ILE A 364 6.46 8.90 18.12
CA ILE A 364 6.57 8.21 16.82
C ILE A 364 6.43 9.24 15.69
N PRO A 365 7.40 9.33 14.77
CA PRO A 365 7.32 10.25 13.64
C PRO A 365 6.20 9.85 12.67
N ILE A 366 5.33 10.80 12.34
CA ILE A 366 4.31 10.67 11.29
C ILE A 366 4.81 11.44 10.06
N LEU A 367 5.01 10.73 8.95
CA LEU A 367 5.46 11.32 7.68
C LEU A 367 4.32 12.01 6.94
N THR A 368 3.16 11.38 6.92
CA THR A 368 1.93 11.92 6.31
C THR A 368 0.71 11.26 6.95
N ALA A 369 -0.42 11.95 6.94
CA ALA A 369 -1.70 11.41 7.41
C ALA A 369 -2.85 12.14 6.72
N GLY A 370 -3.97 11.44 6.54
CA GLY A 370 -5.21 12.01 6.02
C GLY A 370 -5.06 12.70 4.66
N VAL A 371 -5.88 13.72 4.44
CA VAL A 371 -5.88 14.54 3.23
C VAL A 371 -5.00 15.76 3.47
N GLN A 372 -3.87 15.82 2.76
CA GLN A 372 -3.10 17.06 2.69
C GLN A 372 -3.84 18.04 1.78
N VAL A 373 -4.39 19.11 2.37
CA VAL A 373 -5.35 20.01 1.70
C VAL A 373 -4.63 21.20 1.07
N ALA A 374 -3.80 21.89 1.86
CA ALA A 374 -3.19 23.13 1.41
C ALA A 374 -1.82 23.38 2.08
N GLU A 375 -0.97 24.13 1.38
CA GLU A 375 0.20 24.79 1.94
C GLU A 375 -0.09 26.30 2.05
N ALA A 376 0.03 26.86 3.24
CA ALA A 376 -0.04 28.29 3.48
C ALA A 376 1.27 28.95 3.04
N LYS A 377 1.16 30.04 2.26
CA LYS A 377 2.31 30.84 1.83
C LYS A 377 1.98 32.32 1.95
N GLY A 378 2.38 32.91 3.08
CA GLY A 378 2.02 34.28 3.41
C GLY A 378 0.51 34.39 3.66
N ARG A 379 -0.21 35.08 2.76
CA ARG A 379 -1.68 35.21 2.81
C ARG A 379 -2.41 34.26 1.87
N ASP A 380 -1.67 33.58 0.98
CA ASP A 380 -2.25 32.68 -0.02
C ASP A 380 -2.26 31.24 0.48
N PHE A 381 -3.20 30.44 -0.02
CA PHE A 381 -3.25 29.00 0.18
C PHE A 381 -3.05 28.31 -1.17
N LEU A 382 -2.05 27.43 -1.23
CA LEU A 382 -1.75 26.62 -2.40
C LEU A 382 -2.41 25.25 -2.19
N PRO A 383 -3.26 24.77 -3.11
CA PRO A 383 -3.83 23.44 -3.00
C PRO A 383 -2.71 22.41 -3.07
N HIS A 384 -2.64 21.53 -2.07
CA HIS A 384 -1.58 20.54 -2.00
C HIS A 384 -1.80 19.47 -3.11
N PRO A 385 -0.76 18.97 -3.79
CA PRO A 385 -0.91 18.03 -4.91
C PRO A 385 -1.71 16.76 -4.57
N ALA A 386 -1.62 16.25 -3.34
CA ALA A 386 -2.41 15.10 -2.91
C ALA A 386 -3.94 15.35 -2.88
N LEU A 387 -4.38 16.60 -2.70
CA LEU A 387 -5.80 16.95 -2.76
C LEU A 387 -6.39 16.66 -4.15
N ALA A 388 -5.62 16.87 -5.23
CA ALA A 388 -6.05 16.51 -6.58
C ALA A 388 -6.27 15.01 -6.75
N LEU A 389 -5.64 14.17 -5.93
CA LEU A 389 -5.76 12.71 -6.00
C LEU A 389 -6.72 12.15 -4.96
N SER A 390 -7.22 12.97 -4.04
CA SER A 390 -8.07 12.54 -2.92
C SER A 390 -9.52 12.35 -3.33
N GLU A 391 -10.15 11.30 -2.79
CA GLU A 391 -11.60 11.08 -2.90
C GLU A 391 -12.43 12.08 -2.06
N TYR A 392 -11.78 12.90 -1.23
CA TYR A 392 -12.44 13.91 -0.39
C TYR A 392 -12.52 15.28 -1.06
N ARG A 393 -11.86 15.47 -2.20
CA ARG A 393 -11.91 16.72 -2.96
C ARG A 393 -13.32 16.94 -3.51
N SER A 394 -13.85 18.14 -3.31
CA SER A 394 -15.10 18.55 -3.96
C SER A 394 -14.91 18.62 -5.49
N PRO A 395 -15.78 17.97 -6.29
CA PRO A 395 -15.66 17.97 -7.76
C PRO A 395 -15.63 19.37 -8.38
N ASP A 396 -16.41 20.30 -7.81
CA ASP A 396 -16.59 21.66 -8.35
C ASP A 396 -15.69 22.71 -7.68
N ALA A 397 -14.75 22.28 -6.83
CA ALA A 397 -13.86 23.20 -6.11
C ALA A 397 -12.91 23.99 -7.03
N PHE A 398 -12.63 23.46 -8.21
CA PHE A 398 -11.67 24.03 -9.15
C PHE A 398 -12.17 23.90 -10.59
N PRO A 399 -11.96 24.93 -11.45
CA PRO A 399 -12.05 24.74 -12.89
C PRO A 399 -11.14 23.60 -13.35
N SER A 400 -11.61 22.80 -14.30
CA SER A 400 -10.88 21.63 -14.78
C SER A 400 -10.58 21.66 -16.27
N VAL A 401 -9.45 21.08 -16.66
CA VAL A 401 -9.05 20.88 -18.06
C VAL A 401 -8.69 19.42 -18.27
N GLU A 402 -9.22 18.83 -19.35
CA GLU A 402 -8.85 17.49 -19.81
C GLU A 402 -7.60 17.60 -20.70
N LEU A 403 -6.55 16.85 -20.36
CA LEU A 403 -5.31 16.82 -21.12
C LEU A 403 -5.33 15.68 -22.15
N SER A 404 -4.73 15.93 -23.30
CA SER A 404 -4.31 14.85 -24.20
C SER A 404 -3.23 13.98 -23.54
N HIS A 405 -2.94 12.81 -24.13
CA HIS A 405 -1.89 11.93 -23.60
C HIS A 405 -0.51 12.61 -23.60
N GLU A 406 -0.17 13.33 -24.68
CA GLU A 406 1.09 14.05 -24.78
C GLU A 406 1.21 15.14 -23.71
N GLU A 407 0.17 15.96 -23.53
CA GLU A 407 0.14 17.00 -22.50
C GLU A 407 0.22 16.40 -21.09
N ALA A 408 -0.42 15.25 -20.84
CA ALA A 408 -0.32 14.54 -19.58
C ALA A 408 1.13 14.07 -19.29
N ILE A 409 1.85 13.54 -20.28
CA ILE A 409 3.27 13.17 -20.11
C ILE A 409 4.12 14.40 -19.81
N ARG A 410 3.92 15.50 -20.53
CA ARG A 410 4.60 16.79 -20.27
C ARG A 410 4.28 17.31 -18.87
N TYR A 411 3.05 17.13 -18.42
CA TYR A 411 2.60 17.56 -17.08
C TYR A 411 3.37 16.80 -16.00
N LEU A 412 3.40 15.47 -16.13
CA LEU A 412 4.10 14.56 -15.21
C LEU A 412 5.62 14.72 -15.26
N ALA A 413 6.17 15.23 -16.37
CA ALA A 413 7.58 15.60 -16.50
C ALA A 413 7.92 16.98 -15.89
N ARG A 414 6.91 17.73 -15.43
CA ARG A 414 7.00 19.14 -14.98
C ARG A 414 7.39 20.13 -16.07
N GLU A 415 7.06 19.82 -17.31
CA GLU A 415 7.24 20.76 -18.42
C GLU A 415 6.17 21.85 -18.41
N ALA A 416 6.44 22.96 -19.11
CA ALA A 416 5.48 24.03 -19.30
C ALA A 416 4.37 23.56 -20.23
N ILE A 417 3.11 23.84 -19.88
CA ILE A 417 1.92 23.54 -20.68
C ILE A 417 1.08 24.81 -20.74
N SER A 418 0.54 25.11 -21.92
CA SER A 418 -0.41 26.18 -22.12
C SER A 418 -1.82 25.65 -21.91
N LEU A 419 -2.60 26.30 -21.05
CA LEU A 419 -4.01 25.96 -20.87
C LEU A 419 -4.85 26.70 -21.93
N PRO A 420 -6.03 26.19 -22.31
CA PRO A 420 -6.94 26.89 -23.22
C PRO A 420 -7.25 28.31 -22.76
N GLU A 421 -7.34 29.28 -23.67
CA GLU A 421 -7.53 30.71 -23.33
C GLU A 421 -8.80 30.97 -22.50
N ALA A 422 -9.85 30.17 -22.71
CA ALA A 422 -11.10 30.25 -21.96
C ALA A 422 -10.98 29.77 -20.50
N THR A 423 -9.86 29.16 -20.11
CA THR A 423 -9.64 28.66 -18.75
C THR A 423 -9.54 29.83 -17.77
N PRO A 424 -10.32 29.86 -16.67
CA PRO A 424 -10.22 30.92 -15.67
C PRO A 424 -8.79 31.06 -15.10
N ARG A 425 -8.42 32.28 -14.69
CA ARG A 425 -7.17 32.51 -13.95
C ARG A 425 -7.30 31.93 -12.54
N GLY A 426 -6.21 31.39 -11.99
CA GLY A 426 -6.18 30.80 -10.65
C GLY A 426 -5.76 29.33 -10.66
N TRP A 427 -6.22 28.57 -9.68
CA TRP A 427 -5.94 27.14 -9.57
C TRP A 427 -6.82 26.35 -10.54
N VAL A 428 -6.20 25.48 -11.34
CA VAL A 428 -6.87 24.64 -12.34
C VAL A 428 -6.50 23.19 -12.06
N LEU A 429 -7.50 22.32 -12.04
CA LEU A 429 -7.33 20.89 -11.90
C LEU A 429 -7.18 20.24 -13.28
N VAL A 430 -6.08 19.53 -13.53
CA VAL A 430 -5.89 18.82 -14.80
C VAL A 430 -6.28 17.36 -14.68
N HIS A 431 -6.94 16.83 -15.71
CA HIS A 431 -7.41 15.46 -15.79
C HIS A 431 -6.80 14.73 -16.99
N TYR A 432 -6.77 13.40 -16.92
CA TYR A 432 -6.52 12.53 -18.06
C TYR A 432 -7.45 11.32 -17.98
N LYS A 433 -8.21 11.12 -19.06
CA LYS A 433 -9.33 10.17 -19.17
C LYS A 433 -10.27 10.23 -17.97
N GLY A 434 -10.62 11.46 -17.55
CA GLY A 434 -11.52 11.71 -16.43
C GLY A 434 -10.93 11.52 -15.03
N LEU A 435 -9.71 11.01 -14.89
CA LEU A 435 -9.02 10.97 -13.58
C LEU A 435 -8.15 12.22 -13.38
N ALA A 436 -8.24 12.81 -12.19
CA ALA A 436 -7.41 13.95 -11.83
C ALA A 436 -5.93 13.56 -11.73
N LEU A 437 -5.06 14.36 -12.34
CA LEU A 437 -3.60 14.19 -12.30
C LEU A 437 -2.92 15.13 -11.30
N GLY A 438 -3.46 16.34 -11.12
CA GLY A 438 -2.86 17.34 -10.26
C GLY A 438 -3.31 18.76 -10.58
N PHE A 439 -2.63 19.74 -9.99
CA PHE A 439 -2.96 21.15 -10.16
C PHE A 439 -1.99 21.88 -11.11
N MET A 440 -2.49 22.95 -11.71
CA MET A 440 -1.73 24.01 -12.36
C MET A 440 -2.20 25.38 -11.85
N LYS A 441 -1.34 26.41 -11.92
CA LYS A 441 -1.74 27.80 -11.67
C LYS A 441 -1.79 28.56 -12.98
N HIS A 442 -2.98 28.91 -13.45
CA HIS A 442 -3.17 29.73 -14.65
C HIS A 442 -3.01 31.22 -14.34
N LEU A 443 -2.09 31.88 -15.06
CA LEU A 443 -1.77 33.31 -14.90
C LEU A 443 -2.30 34.17 -16.07
N GLY A 444 -3.06 33.59 -17.00
CA GLY A 444 -3.61 34.26 -18.19
C GLY A 444 -2.80 33.97 -19.46
N THR A 445 -1.51 34.34 -19.48
CA THR A 445 -0.64 34.11 -20.64
C THR A 445 0.26 32.88 -20.49
N ARG A 446 0.36 32.35 -19.27
CA ARG A 446 1.18 31.19 -18.92
C ARG A 446 0.54 30.41 -17.78
N SER A 447 0.97 29.17 -17.61
CA SER A 447 0.55 28.32 -16.51
C SER A 447 1.75 27.71 -15.80
N ASN A 448 1.71 27.70 -14.46
CA ASN A 448 2.73 27.03 -13.66
C ASN A 448 2.29 25.59 -13.37
N ASN A 449 3.14 24.62 -13.68
CA ASN A 449 2.93 23.22 -13.37
C ASN A 449 3.30 22.93 -11.90
N LEU A 450 2.34 22.41 -11.13
CA LEU A 450 2.50 22.13 -9.69
C LEU A 450 2.68 20.64 -9.39
N TYR A 451 2.90 19.81 -10.40
CA TYR A 451 3.21 18.40 -10.17
C TYR A 451 4.49 18.30 -9.30
N PRO A 452 4.53 17.44 -8.26
CA PRO A 452 5.67 17.40 -7.34
C PRO A 452 6.98 17.04 -8.02
N GLN A 453 8.07 17.76 -7.68
CA GLN A 453 9.41 17.47 -8.21
C GLN A 453 9.87 16.03 -7.91
N ALA A 454 9.51 15.51 -6.73
CA ALA A 454 9.87 14.17 -6.30
C ALA A 454 9.17 13.08 -7.14
N TRP A 455 7.98 13.35 -7.67
CA TRP A 455 7.13 12.38 -8.39
C TRP A 455 7.32 12.43 -9.90
N ARG A 456 8.15 13.36 -10.40
CA ARG A 456 8.27 13.62 -11.84
C ARG A 456 8.78 12.40 -12.60
N ILE A 457 8.27 12.23 -13.80
CA ILE A 457 8.86 11.32 -14.78
C ILE A 457 10.26 11.84 -15.15
N ARG A 458 11.23 10.92 -15.18
CA ARG A 458 12.59 11.20 -15.67
C ARG A 458 12.68 10.69 -17.11
N HIS A 459 13.31 11.47 -17.99
CA HIS A 459 13.48 11.16 -19.42
C HIS A 459 12.17 11.02 -20.23
N PRO A 460 11.28 12.04 -20.23
CA PRO A 460 10.01 11.99 -20.97
C PRO A 460 10.18 11.81 -22.48
N GLU A 461 11.32 12.21 -23.05
CA GLU A 461 11.65 12.02 -24.47
C GLU A 461 11.56 10.54 -24.88
N GLN A 462 12.05 9.63 -24.03
CA GLN A 462 12.06 8.19 -24.32
C GLN A 462 10.65 7.61 -24.33
N ILE A 463 9.77 8.14 -23.47
CA ILE A 463 8.37 7.75 -23.44
C ILE A 463 7.65 8.24 -24.70
N ARG A 464 7.93 9.47 -25.13
CA ARG A 464 7.36 10.03 -26.36
C ARG A 464 7.77 9.25 -27.61
N SER A 465 9.04 8.88 -27.73
CA SER A 465 9.50 8.04 -28.85
C SER A 465 8.81 6.67 -28.92
N LEU A 466 8.40 6.11 -27.77
CA LEU A 466 7.65 4.84 -27.72
C LEU A 466 6.18 5.00 -28.15
N ILE A 467 5.61 6.20 -27.98
CA ILE A 467 4.26 6.54 -28.41
C ILE A 467 4.25 6.77 -29.93
N GLU A 468 5.22 7.50 -30.47
CA GLU A 468 5.32 7.78 -31.92
C GLU A 468 5.65 6.54 -32.77
N ALA A 469 6.23 5.50 -32.16
CA ALA A 469 6.58 4.25 -32.83
C ALA A 469 5.44 3.21 -32.87
N LYS A 470 4.32 3.47 -32.18
CA LYS A 470 3.11 2.63 -32.17
C LYS A 470 2.00 3.30 -32.99
#